data_AF-A0AA91I9A0-F1
#
_entry.id   AF-A0AA91I9A0-F1
#
_cell.length_a   1.000
_cell.length_b   1.000
_cell.length_c   1.000
_cell.angle_alpha   90.00
_cell.angle_beta   90.00
_cell.angle_gamma   90.00
#
_symmetry.space_group_name_H-M   'P 1'
#
loop_
_entity.id
_entity.type
_entity.pdbx_description
1 polymer ?
#
loop_
_entity_poly.entity_id
_entity_poly.type
_entity_poly.pdbx_seq_one_letter_code
_entity_poly.pdbx_strand_id
1 'polypeptide(L)'
;MLSTNHKANILRKAGYDVPACPMEPVAPGAYAASLPADTVHQTPQAWGKAIETMYVSYAAARAAKSLRDAEEARMLAMLQLRSAKAYA
;
A
#
# COMPACT_ATOMS: atom_id res chain seq x y z
N MET A 1 13.41 -2.81 -6.95
CA MET A 1 11.96 -2.75 -6.74
C MET A 1 11.62 -3.43 -5.42
N LEU A 2 10.65 -2.89 -4.67
CA LEU A 2 10.23 -3.46 -3.39
C LEU A 2 9.49 -4.79 -3.63
N SER A 3 9.80 -5.84 -2.87
CA SER A 3 9.16 -7.14 -3.05
C SER A 3 7.67 -7.10 -2.67
N THR A 4 6.86 -7.96 -3.29
CA THR A 4 5.41 -8.04 -3.05
C THR A 4 5.09 -8.32 -1.57
N ASN A 5 5.88 -9.18 -0.91
CA ASN A 5 5.76 -9.43 0.53
C ASN A 5 6.02 -8.19 1.39
N HIS A 6 6.97 -7.35 0.97
CA HIS A 6 7.27 -6.12 1.68
C HIS A 6 6.16 -5.07 1.49
N LYS A 7 5.57 -4.98 0.29
CA LYS A 7 4.38 -4.15 0.03
C LYS A 7 3.18 -4.57 0.87
N ALA A 8 2.93 -5.87 0.99
CA ALA A 8 1.91 -6.43 1.89
C ALA A 8 2.13 -6.03 3.36
N ASN A 9 3.38 -6.04 3.84
CA ASN A 9 3.69 -5.62 5.21
C ASN A 9 3.41 -4.13 5.44
N ILE A 10 3.77 -3.27 4.48
CA ILE A 10 3.44 -1.83 4.54
C ILE A 10 1.93 -1.62 4.59
N LEU A 11 1.17 -2.30 3.73
CA LEU A 11 -0.29 -2.21 3.71
C LEU A 11 -0.92 -2.67 5.04
N ARG A 12 -0.44 -3.77 5.62
CA ARG A 12 -0.90 -4.26 6.93
C ARG A 12 -0.63 -3.25 8.04
N LYS A 13 0.55 -2.62 8.06
CA LYS A 13 0.87 -1.56 9.03
C LYS A 13 0.02 -0.30 8.83
N ALA A 14 -0.40 -0.02 7.60
CA ALA A 14 -1.32 1.05 7.29
C ALA A 14 -2.79 0.71 7.60
N GLY A 15 -3.09 -0.50 8.08
CA GLY A 15 -4.42 -0.95 8.46
C GLY A 15 -5.28 -1.53 7.33
N TYR A 16 -4.68 -1.83 6.16
CA TYR A 16 -5.40 -2.51 5.08
C TYR A 16 -5.50 -4.02 5.33
N ASP A 17 -6.66 -4.61 5.02
CA ASP A 17 -6.87 -6.06 5.04
C ASP A 17 -6.15 -6.71 3.85
N VAL A 18 -4.92 -7.18 4.08
CA VAL A 18 -4.10 -7.83 3.07
C VAL A 18 -4.38 -9.34 3.06
N PRO A 19 -4.76 -9.92 1.90
CA PRO A 19 -4.98 -11.36 1.76
C PRO A 19 -3.76 -12.18 2.18
N ALA A 20 -3.98 -13.33 2.82
CA ALA A 20 -2.90 -14.27 3.16
C ALA A 20 -2.16 -14.71 1.90
N CYS A 21 -0.84 -14.86 1.99
CA CYS A 21 -0.04 -15.32 0.86
C CYS A 21 -0.42 -16.77 0.55
N PRO A 22 -0.75 -17.12 -0.71
CA PRO A 22 -1.20 -18.47 -1.09
C PRO A 22 -0.09 -19.53 -1.01
N MET A 23 1.10 -19.17 -0.51
CA MET A 23 2.19 -20.13 -0.30
C MET A 23 2.03 -20.97 0.97
N GLU A 24 1.04 -20.69 1.83
CA GLU A 24 0.62 -21.64 2.84
C GLU A 24 -0.22 -22.75 2.19
N PRO A 25 0.13 -24.03 2.38
CA PRO A 25 -0.66 -25.14 1.87
C PRO A 25 -2.01 -25.13 2.59
N VAL A 26 -3.01 -24.55 1.93
CA VAL A 26 -4.41 -24.74 2.32
C VAL A 26 -4.66 -26.24 2.29
N ALA A 27 -5.15 -26.79 3.41
CA ALA A 27 -5.41 -28.21 3.59
C ALA A 27 -6.09 -28.82 2.35
N PRO A 28 -5.66 -30.02 1.91
CA PRO A 28 -6.20 -30.65 0.72
C PRO A 28 -7.63 -31.10 1.00
N GLY A 29 -8.62 -30.31 0.60
CA GLY A 29 -10.02 -30.70 0.78
C GLY A 29 -11.09 -29.70 0.36
N ALA A 30 -10.79 -28.42 0.10
CA ALA A 30 -11.85 -27.42 -0.04
C ALA A 30 -12.30 -27.08 -1.48
N TYR A 31 -11.55 -27.38 -2.56
CA TYR A 31 -12.02 -27.10 -3.94
C TYR A 31 -11.29 -27.84 -5.07
N ALA A 32 -10.65 -28.99 -4.82
CA ALA A 32 -9.94 -29.75 -5.85
C ALA A 32 -10.86 -30.59 -6.77
N ALA A 33 -12.14 -30.25 -6.86
CA ALA A 33 -13.04 -30.81 -7.87
C ALA A 33 -13.29 -29.75 -8.95
N SER A 34 -12.50 -29.84 -10.02
CA SER A 34 -12.72 -29.18 -11.32
C SER A 34 -12.17 -27.75 -11.50
N LEU A 35 -10.85 -27.56 -11.51
CA LEU A 35 -10.23 -26.43 -12.21
C LEU A 35 -8.96 -26.90 -12.97
N PRO A 36 -8.74 -26.43 -14.22
CA PRO A 36 -7.63 -26.85 -15.07
C PRO A 36 -6.26 -26.49 -14.46
N ALA A 37 -5.23 -27.29 -14.77
CA ALA A 37 -3.89 -27.22 -14.17
C ALA A 37 -3.20 -25.84 -14.24
N ASP A 38 -3.67 -24.92 -15.10
CA ASP A 38 -3.19 -23.53 -15.19
C ASP A 38 -3.55 -22.66 -13.97
N THR A 39 -4.47 -23.13 -13.12
CA THR A 39 -5.00 -22.34 -11.99
C THR A 39 -4.03 -22.27 -10.81
N VAL A 40 -3.15 -23.27 -10.65
CA VAL A 40 -2.24 -23.38 -9.49
C VAL A 40 -1.17 -22.27 -9.52
N HIS A 41 -0.62 -21.96 -10.70
CA HIS A 41 0.33 -20.86 -10.88
C HIS A 41 -0.31 -19.47 -10.95
N GLN A 42 -1.62 -19.39 -11.21
CA GLN A 42 -2.35 -18.12 -11.18
C GLN A 42 -2.53 -17.59 -9.76
N THR A 43 -2.63 -18.45 -8.74
CA THR A 43 -2.85 -17.99 -7.35
C THR A 43 -1.75 -17.04 -6.82
N PRO A 44 -0.44 -17.34 -6.93
CA PRO A 44 0.60 -16.42 -6.45
C PRO A 44 0.72 -15.15 -7.31
N GLN A 45 0.53 -15.26 -8.62
CA GLN A 45 0.59 -14.10 -9.51
C GLN A 45 -0.61 -13.17 -9.35
N ALA A 46 -1.82 -13.73 -9.16
CA ALA A 46 -3.04 -12.98 -8.89
C ALA A 46 -2.97 -12.28 -7.54
N TRP A 47 -2.46 -12.96 -6.50
CA TRP A 47 -2.19 -12.35 -5.21
C TRP A 47 -1.20 -11.18 -5.32
N GLY A 48 -0.13 -11.37 -6.09
CA GLY A 48 0.83 -10.30 -6.35
C GLY A 48 0.21 -9.09 -7.04
N LYS A 49 -0.61 -9.31 -8.09
CA LYS A 49 -1.34 -8.23 -8.77
C LYS A 49 -2.30 -7.50 -7.83
N ALA A 50 -3.03 -8.23 -6.99
CA ALA A 50 -3.95 -7.62 -6.01
C ALA A 50 -3.21 -6.70 -5.03
N ILE A 51 -2.05 -7.13 -4.52
CA ILE A 51 -1.21 -6.30 -3.65
C ILE A 51 -0.66 -5.09 -4.38
N GLU A 52 -0.21 -5.24 -5.63
CA GLU A 52 0.26 -4.11 -6.43
C GLU A 52 -0.84 -3.06 -6.61
N THR A 53 -2.06 -3.48 -6.96
CA THR A 53 -3.20 -2.56 -7.09
C THR A 53 -3.49 -1.84 -5.77
N MET A 54 -3.54 -2.56 -4.65
CA MET A 54 -3.72 -1.94 -3.33
C MET A 54 -2.57 -0.97 -2.99
N TYR A 55 -1.33 -1.36 -3.27
CA TYR A 55 -0.15 -0.54 -3.01
C TYR A 55 -0.12 0.74 -3.84
N VAL A 56 -0.58 0.71 -5.10
CA VAL A 56 -0.71 1.91 -5.93
C VAL A 56 -1.69 2.91 -5.30
N SER A 57 -2.84 2.43 -4.81
CA SER A 57 -3.81 3.31 -4.14
C SER A 57 -3.25 3.92 -2.85
N TYR A 58 -2.55 3.12 -2.03
CA TYR A 58 -1.86 3.58 -0.82
C TYR A 58 -0.77 4.60 -1.15
N ALA A 59 0.07 4.33 -2.15
CA ALA A 59 1.15 5.21 -2.56
C ALA A 59 0.62 6.56 -3.08
N ALA A 60 -0.46 6.54 -3.86
CA ALA A 60 -1.14 7.75 -4.30
C ALA A 60 -1.68 8.57 -3.11
N ALA A 61 -2.36 7.91 -2.17
CA ALA A 61 -2.88 8.58 -0.96
C ALA A 61 -1.75 9.16 -0.09
N ARG A 62 -0.65 8.40 0.07
CA ARG A 62 0.55 8.85 0.82
C ARG A 62 1.20 10.06 0.16
N ALA A 63 1.33 10.06 -1.17
CA ALA A 63 1.88 11.19 -1.94
C ALA A 63 0.99 12.44 -1.83
N ALA A 64 -0.33 12.27 -1.97
CA ALA A 64 -1.29 13.36 -1.79
C ALA A 64 -1.27 13.94 -0.36
N LYS A 65 -1.02 13.10 0.66
CA LYS A 65 -0.81 13.59 2.03
C LYS A 65 0.50 14.38 2.14
N SER A 66 1.62 13.85 1.64
CA SER A 66 2.90 14.56 1.72
C SER A 66 2.90 15.91 0.99
N LEU A 67 2.13 16.04 -0.10
CA LEU A 67 1.98 17.30 -0.80
C LEU A 67 1.24 18.33 0.05
N ARG A 68 0.16 17.94 0.71
CA ARG A 68 -0.58 18.81 1.66
C ARG A 68 0.29 19.21 2.84
N ASP A 69 0.98 18.26 3.46
CA ASP A 69 1.90 18.53 4.58
C ASP A 69 2.99 19.54 4.17
N ALA A 70 3.49 19.48 2.92
CA ALA A 70 4.47 20.41 2.39
C ALA A 70 3.90 21.82 2.12
N GLU A 71 2.65 21.91 1.66
CA GLU A 71 1.96 23.20 1.48
C GLU A 71 1.68 23.88 2.81
N GLU A 72 1.19 23.13 3.81
CA GLU A 72 0.97 23.62 5.17
C GLU A 72 2.27 24.14 5.78
N ALA A 73 3.39 23.42 5.62
CA ALA A 73 4.70 23.86 6.08
C ALA A 73 5.15 25.17 5.41
N ARG A 74 4.88 25.37 4.11
CA ARG A 74 5.19 26.63 3.42
C ARG A 74 4.35 27.79 3.92
N MET A 75 3.05 27.56 4.12
CA MET A 75 2.14 28.58 4.66
C MET A 75 2.57 28.99 6.08
N LEU A 76 2.89 28.02 6.94
CA LEU A 76 3.40 28.28 8.29
C LEU A 76 4.71 29.06 8.27
N ALA A 77 5.67 28.69 7.42
CA ALA A 77 6.94 29.41 7.30
C ALA A 77 6.73 30.87 6.86
N MET A 78 5.81 31.12 5.92
CA MET A 78 5.48 32.48 5.48
C MET A 78 4.85 33.31 6.62
N LEU A 79 3.97 32.70 7.40
CA LEU A 79 3.35 33.35 8.57
C LEU A 79 4.40 33.67 9.63
N GLN A 80 5.31 32.74 9.93
CA GLN A 80 6.42 32.94 10.88
C GLN A 80 7.34 34.09 10.46
N LEU A 81 7.67 34.20 9.18
CA LEU A 81 8.48 35.30 8.66
C LEU A 81 7.76 36.65 8.82
N ARG A 82 6.47 36.70 8.50
CA ARG A 82 5.66 37.93 8.66
C ARG A 82 5.54 38.33 10.12
N SER A 83 5.30 37.38 11.03
CA SER A 83 5.24 37.68 12.47
C SER A 83 6.60 38.17 12.97
N ALA A 84 7.70 37.52 12.59
CA ALA A 84 9.04 37.95 13.00
C ALA A 84 9.36 39.38 12.54
N LYS A 85 8.95 39.76 11.33
CA LYS A 85 9.11 41.13 10.82
C LYS A 85 8.22 42.16 11.53
N ALA A 86 7.07 41.76 12.06
CA ALA A 86 6.14 42.67 12.75
C ALA A 86 6.60 43.04 14.18
N TYR A 87 7.48 42.23 14.78
CA TYR A 87 8.03 42.47 16.12
C TYR A 87 9.47 43.04 16.10
N ALA A 88 10.01 43.34 14.92
CA ALA A 88 11.32 43.95 14.72
C ALA A 88 11.18 45.44 14.38
#